data_AF-A0A1H7HGC9-F1
#
_entry.id   AF-A0A1H7HGC9-F1
#
_cell.length_a   1.000
_cell.length_b   1.000
_cell.length_c   1.000
_cell.angle_alpha   90.00
_cell.angle_beta   90.00
_cell.angle_gamma   90.00
#
_symmetry.space_group_name_H-M   'P 1'
#
loop_
_entity.id
_entity.type
_entity.pdbx_description
1 polymer ?
#
loop_
_entity_poly.entity_id
_entity_poly.type
_entity_poly.pdbx_seq_one_letter_code
_entity_poly.pdbx_strand_id
1 'polypeptide(L)'
;MLVRVVQTCHSCPSQWDAWTAGGQYLYLRYRHGEGSVEWHRSKDAADDTEESWEAGLSGLLVEWDDGTKGGDISLEAFLAAAGLVLAPEAVVS
;
A
#
# COMPACT_ATOMS: atom_id res chain seq x y z
N MET A 1 -7.31 7.25 6.50
CA MET A 1 -7.31 6.48 7.77
C MET A 1 -7.50 5.01 7.46
N LEU A 2 -6.60 4.15 7.93
CA LEU A 2 -6.62 2.70 7.68
C LEU A 2 -7.18 1.98 8.90
N VAL A 3 -8.09 1.02 8.68
CA VAL A 3 -8.73 0.23 9.75
C VAL A 3 -8.17 -1.19 9.83
N ARG A 4 -7.50 -1.64 8.77
CA ARG A 4 -6.83 -2.93 8.74
C ARG A 4 -5.60 -2.84 7.85
N VAL A 5 -4.50 -3.42 8.31
CA VAL A 5 -3.25 -3.55 7.55
C VAL A 5 -2.70 -4.95 7.79
N VAL A 6 -2.39 -5.67 6.71
CA VAL A 6 -1.83 -7.02 6.76
C VAL A 6 -0.51 -7.02 6.03
N GLN A 7 0.57 -7.40 6.69
CA GLN A 7 1.85 -7.53 6.02
C GLN A 7 1.89 -8.83 5.20
N THR A 8 2.09 -8.70 3.89
CA THR A 8 2.11 -9.84 2.96
C THR A 8 3.53 -10.26 2.59
N CYS A 9 4.50 -9.36 2.71
CA CYS A 9 5.92 -9.66 2.62
C CYS A 9 6.74 -8.82 3.61
N HIS A 10 7.63 -9.48 4.36
CA HIS A 10 8.51 -8.86 5.36
C HIS A 10 9.91 -8.49 4.84
N SER A 11 10.27 -8.95 3.65
CA SER A 11 11.64 -8.83 3.13
C SER A 11 11.72 -7.74 2.07
N CYS A 12 12.11 -8.12 0.85
CA CYS A 12 12.33 -7.19 -0.26
C CYS A 12 11.56 -7.72 -1.48
N PRO A 13 10.41 -7.12 -1.82
CA PRO A 13 9.85 -5.88 -1.28
C PRO A 13 9.16 -6.04 0.09
N SER A 14 9.09 -4.95 0.87
CA SER A 14 8.13 -4.85 1.98
C SER A 14 6.75 -4.50 1.43
N GLN A 15 5.73 -5.26 1.81
CA GLN A 15 4.40 -5.17 1.20
C GLN A 15 3.28 -5.32 2.24
N TRP A 16 2.21 -4.55 2.04
CA TRP A 16 1.00 -4.65 2.85
C TRP A 16 -0.26 -4.54 2.01
N ASP A 17 -1.26 -5.32 2.42
CA ASP A 17 -2.65 -5.11 2.06
C ASP A 17 -3.28 -4.21 3.12
N ALA A 18 -3.92 -3.12 2.72
CA ALA A 18 -4.58 -2.21 3.64
C ALA A 18 -6.02 -1.90 3.24
N TRP A 19 -6.86 -1.60 4.24
CA TRP A 19 -8.25 -1.19 4.05
C TRP A 19 -8.51 0.12 4.75
N THR A 20 -9.12 1.06 4.01
CA THR A 20 -9.60 2.32 4.58
C THR A 20 -10.93 2.11 5.30
N ALA A 21 -11.32 3.07 6.14
CA ALA A 21 -12.64 3.09 6.77
C ALA A 21 -13.81 3.10 5.77
N GLY A 22 -13.59 3.58 4.53
CA GLY A 22 -14.57 3.58 3.45
C GLY A 22 -14.67 2.25 2.69
N GLY A 23 -13.93 1.22 3.11
CA GLY A 23 -13.90 -0.07 2.42
C GLY A 23 -12.95 -0.12 1.21
N GLN A 24 -12.29 0.98 0.85
CA GLN A 24 -11.28 1.00 -0.21
C GLN A 24 -10.09 0.12 0.16
N TYR A 25 -9.73 -0.79 -0.74
CA TYR A 25 -8.50 -1.58 -0.66
C TYR A 25 -7.32 -0.77 -1.21
N LEU A 26 -6.20 -0.84 -0.50
CA LEU A 26 -4.94 -0.23 -0.89
C LEU A 26 -3.84 -1.28 -0.87
N TYR A 27 -3.01 -1.24 -1.90
CA TYR A 27 -1.79 -2.04 -1.99
C TYR A 27 -0.58 -1.13 -1.72
N LEU A 28 0.19 -1.48 -0.71
CA LEU A 28 1.33 -0.70 -0.22
C LEU A 28 2.59 -1.48 -0.53
N ARG A 29 3.55 -0.85 -1.22
CA ARG A 29 4.78 -1.52 -1.62
C ARG A 29 5.97 -0.60 -1.45
N TYR A 30 7.04 -1.13 -0.86
CA TYR A 30 8.34 -0.48 -0.80
C TYR A 30 9.43 -1.40 -1.36
N ARG A 31 10.21 -0.88 -2.31
CA ARG A 31 11.32 -1.60 -2.95
C ARG A 31 12.33 -0.63 -3.54
N HIS A 32 13.61 -0.90 -3.36
CA HIS A 32 14.70 -0.12 -3.96
C HIS A 32 14.62 1.38 -3.63
N GLY A 33 14.24 1.73 -2.39
CA GLY A 33 14.05 3.11 -1.96
C GLY A 33 12.74 3.74 -2.43
N GLU A 34 11.97 3.03 -3.26
CA GLU A 34 10.74 3.53 -3.86
C GLU A 34 9.54 2.99 -3.09
N GLY A 35 8.63 3.88 -2.69
CA GLY A 35 7.35 3.53 -2.07
C GLY A 35 6.18 3.90 -2.97
N SER A 36 5.19 3.02 -3.08
CA SER A 36 3.93 3.27 -3.79
C SER A 36 2.71 2.90 -2.94
N VAL A 37 1.66 3.71 -3.06
CA VAL A 37 0.32 3.41 -2.57
C VAL A 37 -0.61 3.37 -3.76
N GLU A 38 -1.14 2.20 -4.03
CA GLU A 38 -2.06 1.94 -5.12
C GLU A 38 -3.43 1.61 -4.54
N TRP A 39 -4.49 1.99 -5.24
CA TRP A 39 -5.85 1.58 -4.90
C TRP A 39 -6.37 0.64 -5.98
N HIS A 40 -7.10 -0.39 -5.58
CA HIS A 40 -7.78 -1.32 -6.49
C HIS A 40 -9.18 -1.63 -5.96
N ARG A 41 -10.07 -2.14 -6.83
CA ARG A 41 -11.42 -2.54 -6.41
C ARG A 41 -11.43 -3.62 -5.34
N SER A 42 -10.48 -4.55 -5.38
CA SER A 42 -10.28 -5.55 -4.34
C SER A 42 -8.83 -6.01 -4.28
N LYS A 43 -8.53 -6.87 -3.30
CA LYS A 43 -7.24 -7.55 -3.16
C LYS A 43 -7.04 -8.70 -4.16
N ASP A 44 -8.04 -9.01 -4.97
CA ASP A 44 -7.96 -10.11 -5.92
C ASP A 44 -6.98 -9.75 -7.03
N ALA A 45 -6.05 -10.66 -7.35
CA ALA A 45 -5.12 -10.47 -8.45
C ALA A 45 -5.84 -10.32 -9.80
N ALA A 46 -7.07 -10.83 -9.93
CA ALA A 46 -7.91 -10.60 -11.10
C ALA A 46 -8.36 -9.14 -11.26
N ASP A 47 -8.34 -8.33 -10.19
CA ASP A 47 -8.62 -6.89 -10.25
C ASP A 47 -7.37 -6.05 -10.58
N ASP A 48 -6.16 -6.61 -10.51
CA ASP A 48 -4.93 -5.93 -10.93
C ASP A 48 -4.55 -6.31 -12.36
N THR A 49 -5.31 -5.77 -13.32
CA THR A 49 -5.13 -6.01 -14.76
C THR A 49 -5.03 -4.70 -15.51
N GLU A 50 -4.35 -4.68 -16.66
CA GLU A 50 -4.24 -3.49 -17.53
C GLU A 50 -5.61 -2.87 -17.82
N GLU A 51 -6.63 -3.70 -18.11
CA GLU A 51 -8.02 -3.25 -18.31
C GLU A 51 -8.56 -2.49 -17.09
N SER A 52 -8.28 -2.96 -15.87
CA SER A 52 -8.70 -2.26 -14.65
C SER A 52 -8.07 -0.87 -14.53
N TRP A 53 -6.81 -0.73 -14.91
CA TRP A 53 -6.08 0.53 -14.87
C TRP A 53 -6.60 1.49 -15.95
N GLU A 54 -6.79 1.01 -17.18
CA GLU A 54 -7.35 1.80 -18.28
C GLU A 54 -8.79 2.25 -18.03
N ALA A 55 -9.60 1.40 -17.39
CA ALA A 55 -10.97 1.72 -17.04
C ALA A 55 -11.08 2.57 -15.75
N GLY A 56 -9.96 2.96 -15.13
CA GLY A 56 -9.94 3.80 -13.93
C GLY A 56 -10.55 3.11 -12.71
N LEU A 57 -10.29 1.81 -12.56
CA LEU A 57 -10.73 0.92 -11.49
C LEU A 57 -9.56 0.54 -10.55
N SER A 58 -8.36 0.93 -10.95
CA SER A 58 -7.13 0.89 -10.20
C SER A 58 -6.39 2.22 -10.41
N GLY A 59 -5.53 2.60 -9.49
CA GLY A 59 -4.76 3.82 -9.66
C GLY A 59 -3.69 4.07 -8.60
N LEU A 60 -2.73 4.93 -8.94
CA LEU A 60 -1.67 5.37 -8.05
C LEU A 60 -2.14 6.58 -7.22
N LEU A 61 -2.05 6.48 -5.89
CA LEU A 61 -2.35 7.60 -4.98
C LEU A 61 -1.10 8.39 -4.63
N VAL A 62 -0.02 7.68 -4.32
CA VAL A 62 1.25 8.27 -3.85
C VAL A 62 2.39 7.42 -4.38
N GLU A 63 3.45 8.08 -4.84
CA GLU A 63 4.73 7.46 -5.17
C GLU A 63 5.87 8.38 -4.71
N TRP A 64 6.95 7.78 -4.21
CA TRP A 64 8.15 8.51 -3.80
C TRP A 64 9.42 7.67 -3.94
N ASP A 65 10.58 8.33 -4.00
CA ASP A 65 11.92 7.73 -3.87
C ASP A 65 12.62 8.41 -2.69
N ASP A 66 13.12 7.63 -1.73
CA ASP A 66 13.84 8.12 -0.54
C ASP A 66 15.38 8.26 -0.74
N GLY A 67 15.88 7.85 -1.91
CA GLY A 67 17.29 7.93 -2.29
C GLY A 67 18.19 6.84 -1.70
N THR A 68 17.66 5.94 -0.86
CA THR A 68 18.47 4.94 -0.12
C THR A 68 18.71 3.65 -0.89
N LYS A 69 17.92 3.39 -1.94
CA LYS A 69 17.83 2.09 -2.62
C LYS A 69 17.57 0.92 -1.67
N GLY A 70 16.95 1.20 -0.51
CA GLY A 70 16.61 0.24 0.54
C GLY A 70 15.59 -0.81 0.10
N GLY A 71 15.66 -2.00 0.70
CA GLY A 71 14.76 -3.12 0.39
C GLY A 71 13.61 -3.30 1.38
N ASP A 72 13.79 -2.81 2.61
CA ASP A 72 12.87 -2.95 3.72
C ASP A 72 12.57 -1.60 4.37
N ILE A 73 11.37 -1.49 4.95
CA ILE A 73 10.92 -0.31 5.70
C ILE A 73 9.89 -0.77 6.74
N SER A 74 9.85 -0.11 7.91
CA SER A 74 8.78 -0.38 8.88
C SER A 74 7.45 0.17 8.39
N LEU A 75 6.34 -0.44 8.82
CA LEU A 75 5.01 0.06 8.51
C LEU A 75 4.85 1.53 8.95
N GLU A 76 5.33 1.88 10.15
CA GLU A 76 5.23 3.23 10.70
C GLU A 76 5.94 4.27 9.82
N ALA A 77 7.17 3.97 9.37
CA ALA A 77 7.93 4.84 8.49
C ALA A 77 7.26 4.95 7.10
N PHE A 78 6.74 3.83 6.57
CA PHE A 78 6.01 3.83 5.32
C PHE A 78 4.77 4.72 5.37
N LEU A 79 3.93 4.56 6.41
CA LEU A 79 2.71 5.35 6.57
C LEU A 79 3.02 6.84 6.72
N ALA A 80 4.07 7.18 7.47
CA ALA A 80 4.51 8.56 7.62
C ALA A 80 4.93 9.17 6.26
N ALA A 81 5.71 8.45 5.45
CA ALA A 81 6.12 8.90 4.13
C ALA A 81 4.94 9.04 3.15
N ALA A 82 3.97 8.12 3.23
CA ALA A 82 2.77 8.12 2.40
C ALA A 82 1.69 9.14 2.84
N GLY A 83 1.86 9.82 3.97
CA GLY A 83 0.81 10.69 4.54
C GLY A 83 -0.43 9.92 5.01
N LEU A 84 -0.27 8.62 5.34
CA LEU A 84 -1.34 7.75 5.81
C LEU A 84 -1.31 7.63 7.33
N VAL A 85 -2.48 7.39 7.92
CA VAL A 85 -2.63 7.22 9.37
C VAL A 85 -3.50 6.01 9.68
N LEU A 86 -3.17 5.29 10.75
CA LEU A 86 -3.99 4.23 11.31
C LEU A 86 -5.17 4.82 12.10
N ALA A 87 -6.32 4.15 12.06
CA ALA A 87 -7.38 4.36 13.03
C ALA A 87 -6.93 3.91 14.43
N PRO A 88 -7.45 4.49 15.52
CA PRO A 88 -7.13 4.05 16.89
C PRO A 88 -7.36 2.55 17.13
N GLU A 89 -8.39 1.99 16.49
CA GLU A 89 -8.81 0.59 16.56
C GLU A 89 -8.30 -0.27 15.39
N ALA A 90 -7.34 0.24 14.62
CA ALA A 90 -6.85 -0.47 13.44
C ALA A 90 -6.24 -1.83 13.81
N VAL A 91 -6.60 -2.85 13.04
CA VAL A 91 -6.01 -4.19 13.18
C VAL A 91 -4.77 -4.28 12.30
N VAL A 92 -3.61 -4.55 12.92
CA VAL A 92 -2.33 -4.77 12.23
C VAL A 92 -1.88 -6.21 12.49
N SER A 93 -1.57 -6.96 11.43
CA SER A 93 -1.13 -8.36 11.50
C SER A 93 -0.04 -8.71 10.52
#